data_AF-A0A2N2ZDM8-F1
#
_entry.id   AF-A0A2N2ZDM8-F1
#
_cell.length_a   1.000
_cell.length_b   1.000
_cell.length_c   1.000
_cell.angle_alpha   90.00
_cell.angle_beta   90.00
_cell.angle_gamma   90.00
#
_symmetry.space_group_name_H-M   'P 1'
#
loop_
_entity.id
_entity.type
_entity.pdbx_description
1 polymer ?
#
loop_
_entity_poly.entity_id
_entity_poly.type
_entity_poly.pdbx_seq_one_letter_code
_entity_poly.pdbx_strand_id
1 'polypeptide(L)'
;MNITIDKIKDCLRQVLYMKGGDNIIALDMVKNIRLEDNKVFFNIEVSERNEKIEKIIISQSVKKIKETFEDDIIIEESHITVNLPQANMFSNIKNIIAVASGK
;
A
#
# COMPACT_ATOMS: atom_id res chain seq x y z
N MET A 1 19.26 -7.16 -3.63
CA MET A 1 18.88 -5.84 -4.22
C MET A 1 18.35 -4.98 -3.06
N ASN A 2 18.64 -3.68 -2.96
CA ASN A 2 17.99 -2.87 -1.92
C ASN A 2 16.59 -2.46 -2.40
N ILE A 3 15.55 -2.90 -1.70
CA ILE A 3 14.15 -2.56 -2.00
C ILE A 3 13.83 -1.28 -1.24
N THR A 4 13.29 -0.30 -1.96
CA THR A 4 12.89 0.99 -1.39
C THR A 4 11.40 1.21 -1.62
N ILE A 5 10.82 2.08 -0.79
CA ILE A 5 9.42 2.51 -0.94
C ILE A 5 9.17 3.08 -2.34
N ASP A 6 10.13 3.78 -2.93
CA ASP A 6 10.01 4.32 -4.28
C ASP A 6 9.85 3.23 -5.35
N LYS A 7 10.60 2.13 -5.25
CA LYS A 7 10.43 0.99 -6.16
C LYS A 7 9.05 0.34 -6.03
N ILE A 8 8.52 0.25 -4.81
CA ILE A 8 7.15 -0.24 -4.57
C ILE A 8 6.15 0.70 -5.22
N LYS A 9 6.31 2.02 -5.06
CA LYS A 9 5.45 3.01 -5.74
C LYS A 9 5.54 2.90 -7.26
N ASP A 10 6.73 2.75 -7.82
CA ASP A 10 6.94 2.58 -9.26
C ASP A 10 6.22 1.33 -9.79
N CYS A 11 6.27 0.23 -9.03
CA CYS A 11 5.51 -0.99 -9.32
C CYS A 11 4.00 -0.73 -9.30
N LEU A 12 3.49 -0.07 -8.25
CA LEU A 12 2.07 0.23 -8.07
C LEU A 12 1.52 1.24 -9.09
N ARG A 13 2.36 2.06 -9.75
CA ARG A 13 1.94 2.92 -10.87
C ARG A 13 1.35 2.14 -12.06
N GLN A 14 1.64 0.85 -12.15
CA GLN A 14 1.09 0.01 -13.22
C GLN A 14 -0.33 -0.50 -12.89
N VAL A 15 -0.85 -0.25 -11.69
CA VAL A 15 -2.19 -0.64 -11.26
C VAL A 15 -3.17 0.49 -11.58
N LEU A 16 -4.03 0.26 -12.59
CA LEU A 16 -5.02 1.22 -13.06
C LEU A 16 -6.29 1.21 -12.19
N TYR A 17 -6.80 2.39 -11.88
CA TYR A 17 -8.09 2.58 -11.23
C TYR A 17 -9.17 2.92 -12.26
N MET A 18 -10.02 1.94 -12.58
CA MET A 18 -11.01 2.06 -13.66
C MET A 18 -11.97 3.24 -13.52
N LYS A 19 -12.26 3.68 -12.28
CA LYS A 19 -13.16 4.82 -12.03
C LYS A 19 -12.50 6.19 -12.19
N GLY A 20 -11.20 6.30 -11.90
CA GLY A 20 -10.48 7.57 -11.94
C GLY A 20 -9.75 7.83 -13.26
N GLY A 21 -9.73 6.85 -14.16
CA GLY A 21 -9.09 6.98 -15.48
C GLY A 21 -7.56 6.99 -15.46
N ASP A 22 -6.94 6.80 -14.30
CA ASP A 22 -5.50 6.79 -14.12
C ASP A 22 -5.10 5.73 -13.06
N ASN A 23 -3.81 5.64 -12.74
CA ASN A 23 -3.25 4.69 -11.78
C ASN A 23 -3.37 5.14 -10.32
N ILE A 24 -3.38 4.16 -9.41
CA ILE A 24 -3.61 4.40 -7.97
C ILE A 24 -2.54 5.30 -7.30
N ILE A 25 -1.35 5.44 -7.90
CA ILE A 25 -0.30 6.33 -7.40
C ILE A 25 -0.50 7.75 -7.92
N ALA A 26 -0.83 7.93 -9.21
CA ALA A 26 -1.12 9.23 -9.79
C ALA A 26 -2.39 9.87 -9.17
N LEU A 27 -3.36 9.05 -8.80
CA LEU A 27 -4.56 9.46 -8.08
C LEU A 27 -4.33 9.65 -6.56
N ASP A 28 -3.08 9.53 -6.09
CA ASP A 28 -2.70 9.71 -4.69
C ASP A 28 -3.50 8.82 -3.72
N MET A 29 -3.95 7.64 -4.19
CA MET A 29 -4.78 6.71 -3.41
C MET A 29 -3.95 5.85 -2.46
N VAL A 30 -2.68 5.58 -2.77
CA VAL A 30 -1.84 4.72 -1.92
C VAL A 30 -1.21 5.53 -0.80
N LYS A 31 -1.54 5.19 0.44
CA LYS A 31 -1.07 5.86 1.66
C LYS A 31 -0.34 4.90 2.60
N ASN A 32 0.45 5.45 3.52
CA ASN A 32 1.08 4.73 4.63
C ASN A 32 1.85 3.46 4.20
N ILE A 33 2.61 3.54 3.11
CA ILE A 33 3.47 2.44 2.66
C ILE A 33 4.54 2.18 3.73
N ARG A 34 4.59 0.94 4.20
CA ARG A 34 5.57 0.46 5.18
C ARG A 34 6.21 -0.82 4.66
N LEU A 35 7.51 -0.93 4.89
CA LEU A 35 8.29 -2.12 4.63
C LEU A 35 8.81 -2.61 5.98
N GLU A 36 8.38 -3.79 6.40
CA GLU A 36 8.81 -4.41 7.65
C GLU A 36 9.44 -5.76 7.30
N ASP A 37 10.73 -5.91 7.60
CA ASP A 37 11.58 -7.00 7.10
C ASP A 37 11.52 -7.08 5.56
N ASN A 38 10.76 -8.05 5.03
CA ASN A 38 10.49 -8.23 3.60
C ASN A 38 8.99 -8.14 3.27
N LYS A 39 8.17 -7.64 4.20
CA LYS A 39 6.73 -7.52 4.03
C LYS A 39 6.34 -6.09 3.69
N VAL A 40 5.49 -5.95 2.68
CA VAL A 40 4.96 -4.66 2.25
C VAL A 40 3.54 -4.49 2.74
N PHE A 41 3.29 -3.36 3.39
CA PHE A 41 1.97 -2.94 3.89
C PHE A 41 1.64 -1.57 3.34
N PHE A 42 0.38 -1.33 2.96
CA PHE A 42 -0.09 -0.01 2.56
C PHE A 42 -1.61 0.09 2.64
N ASN A 43 -2.08 1.33 2.60
CA ASN A 43 -3.48 1.65 2.56
C ASN A 43 -3.86 2.14 1.16
N ILE A 44 -5.08 1.84 0.73
CA ILE A 44 -5.68 2.41 -0.48
C ILE A 44 -6.88 3.23 -0.05
N GLU A 45 -6.84 4.53 -0.32
CA GLU A 45 -7.94 5.45 -0.11
C GLU A 45 -8.81 5.53 -1.36
N VAL A 46 -10.07 5.13 -1.24
CA VAL A 46 -11.05 5.16 -2.34
C VAL A 46 -12.11 6.21 -2.04
N SER A 47 -12.57 6.96 -3.04
CA SER A 47 -13.59 8.00 -2.86
C SER A 47 -14.95 7.45 -2.43
N GLU A 48 -15.25 6.20 -2.77
CA GLU A 48 -16.50 5.52 -2.48
C GLU A 48 -16.25 4.02 -2.26
N ARG A 49 -17.08 3.39 -1.43
CA ARG A 49 -17.01 1.95 -1.18
C ARG A 49 -17.57 1.19 -2.37
N ASN A 50 -16.76 0.31 -2.94
CA ASN A 50 -17.20 -0.58 -4.02
C ASN A 50 -16.39 -1.88 -3.97
N GLU A 51 -16.94 -2.89 -3.31
CA GLU A 51 -16.23 -4.16 -3.05
C GLU A 51 -15.62 -4.80 -4.30
N LYS A 52 -16.28 -4.69 -5.47
CA LYS A 52 -15.75 -5.26 -6.72
C LYS A 52 -14.48 -4.54 -7.14
N ILE A 53 -14.52 -3.22 -7.15
CA ILE A 53 -13.37 -2.38 -7.54
C ILE A 53 -12.24 -2.55 -6.52
N GLU A 54 -12.55 -2.56 -5.23
CA GLU A 54 -11.58 -2.74 -4.15
C GLU A 54 -10.83 -4.07 -4.29
N LYS A 55 -11.55 -5.19 -4.47
CA LYS A 55 -10.94 -6.50 -4.70
C LYS A 55 -10.06 -6.54 -5.95
N ILE A 56 -10.48 -5.88 -7.03
CA ILE A 56 -9.68 -5.80 -8.26
C ILE A 56 -8.36 -5.09 -7.99
N ILE A 57 -8.38 -3.93 -7.33
CA ILE A 57 -7.16 -3.16 -7.05
C ILE A 57 -6.23 -3.94 -6.13
N ILE A 58 -6.75 -4.54 -5.06
CA ILE A 58 -5.98 -5.36 -4.13
C ILE A 58 -5.29 -6.49 -4.90
N SER A 59 -6.07 -7.28 -5.65
CA SER A 59 -5.56 -8.44 -6.40
C SER A 59 -4.50 -8.03 -7.43
N GLN A 60 -4.73 -6.93 -8.17
CA GLN A 60 -3.77 -6.41 -9.14
C GLN A 60 -2.49 -5.93 -8.46
N SER A 61 -2.59 -5.27 -7.30
CA SER A 61 -1.43 -4.79 -6.55
C SER A 61 -0.57 -5.94 -6.02
N VAL A 62 -1.21 -6.96 -5.43
CA VAL A 62 -0.53 -8.18 -4.94
C VAL A 62 0.17 -8.88 -6.12
N LYS A 63 -0.56 -9.10 -7.22
CA LYS A 63 -0.02 -9.74 -8.42
C LYS A 63 1.19 -8.97 -8.95
N LYS A 64 1.09 -7.65 -9.08
CA LYS A 64 2.14 -6.83 -9.68
C LYS A 64 3.42 -6.78 -8.85
N ILE A 65 3.26 -6.68 -7.54
CA ILE A 65 4.39 -6.71 -6.60
C ILE A 65 5.06 -8.08 -6.63
N LYS A 66 4.29 -9.18 -6.62
CA LYS A 66 4.83 -10.54 -6.77
C LYS A 66 5.56 -10.75 -8.11
N GLU A 67 5.01 -10.24 -9.22
CA GLU A 67 5.67 -10.31 -10.53
C GLU A 67 6.96 -9.50 -10.61
N THR A 68 7.07 -8.40 -9.85
CA THR A 68 8.21 -7.48 -9.94
C THR A 68 9.34 -7.85 -8.98
N PHE A 69 9.00 -8.36 -7.80
CA PHE A 69 9.94 -8.61 -6.72
C PHE A 69 10.05 -10.09 -6.35
N GLU A 70 9.28 -10.97 -6.99
CA GLU A 70 9.30 -12.43 -6.81
C GLU A 70 9.34 -12.82 -5.31
N ASP A 71 10.41 -13.50 -4.87
CA ASP A 71 10.61 -13.95 -3.50
C ASP A 71 11.31 -12.91 -2.59
N ASP A 72 11.75 -11.77 -3.13
CA ASP A 72 12.38 -10.70 -2.34
C ASP A 72 11.35 -9.95 -1.46
N ILE A 73 10.07 -9.95 -1.85
CA ILE A 73 8.97 -9.28 -1.11
C ILE A 73 7.79 -10.22 -0.88
N ILE A 74 7.36 -10.30 0.37
CA ILE A 74 6.12 -10.96 0.77
C ILE A 74 4.99 -9.94 0.79
N ILE A 75 3.98 -10.16 -0.04
CA ILE A 75 2.75 -9.39 -0.04
C ILE A 75 1.51 -10.29 -0.09
N GLU A 76 0.55 -9.98 0.77
CA GLU A 76 -0.73 -10.66 0.91
C GLU A 76 -1.86 -9.63 0.90
N GLU A 77 -3.08 -10.08 0.60
CA GLU A 77 -4.27 -9.19 0.61
C GLU A 77 -4.51 -8.58 2.00
N SER A 78 -4.21 -9.33 3.07
CA SER A 78 -4.29 -8.88 4.47
C SER A 78 -3.35 -7.71 4.79
N HIS A 79 -2.30 -7.50 4.00
CA HIS A 79 -1.36 -6.39 4.17
C HIS A 79 -1.88 -5.08 3.56
N ILE A 80 -2.98 -5.14 2.81
CA ILE A 80 -3.57 -4.01 2.10
C ILE A 80 -4.88 -3.65 2.78
N THR A 81 -4.97 -2.42 3.28
CA THR A 81 -6.21 -1.92 3.89
C THR A 81 -6.88 -0.91 2.97
N VAL A 82 -8.16 -1.11 2.66
CA VAL A 82 -8.94 -0.14 1.88
C VAL A 82 -9.78 0.73 2.81
N ASN A 83 -9.57 2.03 2.72
CA ASN A 83 -10.26 3.03 3.53
C ASN A 83 -10.97 4.04 2.64
N LEU A 84 -12.02 4.67 3.16
CA LEU A 84 -12.48 5.95 2.63
C LEU A 84 -11.53 7.05 3.13
N PRO A 85 -11.32 8.14 2.37
CA PRO A 85 -10.57 9.29 2.85
C PRO A 85 -11.25 9.78 4.13
N GLN A 86 -10.59 9.57 5.26
CA GLN A 86 -11.02 10.17 6.51
C GLN A 86 -10.72 11.65 6.41
N ALA A 87 -11.67 12.51 6.79
CA ALA A 87 -11.39 13.92 7.00
C ALA A 87 -10.34 14.02 8.12
N ASN A 88 -9.07 14.20 7.73
CA ASN A 88 -7.88 14.47 8.54
C ASN A 88 -8.07 14.33 10.06
N MET A 89 -8.08 13.11 10.58
CA MET A 89 -7.66 12.89 11.96
C MET A 89 -6.19 12.48 11.89
N PHE A 90 -5.33 13.46 12.11
CA PHE A 90 -3.88 13.31 12.22
C PHE A 90 -3.49 12.15 13.15
N SER A 91 -3.30 10.95 12.61
CA SER A 91 -2.58 9.88 13.32
C SER A 91 -1.10 10.04 13.01
N ASN A 92 -0.52 11.02 13.69
CA ASN A 92 0.87 11.44 13.63
C ASN A 92 1.77 10.41 14.35
N ILE A 93 1.67 9.11 14.04
CA ILE A 93 2.58 8.10 14.59
C ILE A 93 3.84 8.11 13.73
N LYS A 94 4.65 9.15 13.93
CA LYS A 94 6.07 9.14 13.58
C LYS A 94 6.77 8.29 14.63
N ASN A 95 7.36 7.19 14.19
CA ASN A 95 8.32 6.37 14.94
C ASN A 95 7.71 5.55 16.10
N ILE A 96 7.30 4.31 15.82
CA ILE A 96 7.37 3.26 16.84
C ILE A 96 8.85 2.90 16.97
N ILE A 97 9.57 3.62 17.83
CA ILE A 97 10.79 3.11 18.44
C ILE A 97 10.33 2.51 19.76
N ALA A 98 10.24 1.19 19.83
CA ALA A 98 10.13 0.52 21.11
C ALA A 98 11.44 0.78 21.87
N VAL A 99 11.42 1.79 22.75
CA VAL A 99 12.54 2.06 23.65
C VAL A 99 12.57 0.93 24.66
N ALA A 100 13.55 0.04 24.53
CA ALA A 100 13.98 -0.82 25.62
C ALA A 100 14.63 0.07 26.70
N SER A 101 13.97 0.19 27.85
CA SER A 101 14.57 0.71 29.09
C SER A 101 13.70 0.20 30.24
N GLY A 102 14.09 -0.91 30.87
CA GLY A 102 14.88 -0.90 32.10
C GLY A 102 13.91 -1.11 33.27
N LYS A 103 14.01 -2.17 34.07
CA LYS A 103 15.13 -2.47 34.96
C LYS A 103 15.06 -3.92 35.44
#